data_AF-A0A963PLE1-F1
#
_entry.id   AF-A0A963PLE1-F1
#
_cell.length_a   1.000
_cell.length_b   1.000
_cell.length_c   1.000
_cell.angle_alpha   90.00
_cell.angle_beta   90.00
_cell.angle_gamma   90.00
#
_symmetry.space_group_name_H-M   'P 1'
#
loop_
_entity.id
_entity.type
_entity.pdbx_description
1 polymer ?
#
loop_
_entity_poly.entity_id
_entity_poly.type
_entity_poly.pdbx_seq_one_letter_code
_entity_poly.pdbx_strand_id
1 'polypeptide(L)'
;MEQVDAIVIGAGVVGLAVGRALARKGLETLVLEREDAIGTGISSHNSEVIHAGLYYAPGSLKARLCVQGRAQLYDFCASHGVAHRRCGKLVVATSPAQVEGLAQLAQRGAANGVNDLQLLSIEEARALEPVLRCEAALLSPSSGIVDSHGLMLALQGDL
;
A
#
# COMPACT_ATOMS: atom_id res chain seq x y z
N MET A 1 17.10 28.09 16.93
CA MET A 1 17.58 26.71 16.72
C MET A 1 18.71 26.79 15.72
N GLU A 2 19.95 26.52 16.12
CA GLU A 2 21.11 26.59 15.20
C GLU A 2 21.64 25.20 14.82
N GLN A 3 21.20 24.14 15.52
CA GLN A 3 21.54 22.75 15.26
C GLN A 3 20.31 21.87 15.51
N VAL A 4 20.21 20.78 14.74
CA VAL A 4 19.23 19.69 14.90
C VAL A 4 19.92 18.38 14.50
N ASP A 5 19.50 17.25 15.06
CA ASP A 5 20.11 15.94 14.78
C ASP A 5 19.80 15.45 13.36
N ALA A 6 18.58 15.70 12.88
CA ALA A 6 18.13 15.26 11.57
C ALA A 6 17.21 16.27 10.87
N ILE A 7 17.43 16.42 9.56
CA ILE A 7 16.53 17.18 8.67
C ILE A 7 15.99 16.25 7.59
N VAL A 8 14.67 16.24 7.43
CA VAL A 8 13.97 15.55 6.33
C VAL A 8 13.39 16.61 5.40
N ILE A 9 13.67 16.49 4.10
CA ILE A 9 13.15 17.40 3.07
C ILE A 9 11.97 16.74 2.34
N GLY A 10 10.80 17.37 2.42
CA GLY A 10 9.52 16.93 1.87
C GLY A 10 8.61 16.32 2.94
N ALA A 11 7.41 16.87 3.09
CA ALA A 11 6.36 16.39 4.00
C ALA A 11 5.28 15.57 3.26
N GLY A 12 5.68 14.78 2.27
CA GLY A 12 4.85 13.69 1.74
C GLY A 12 4.85 12.48 2.67
N VAL A 13 4.05 11.46 2.36
CA VAL A 13 3.88 10.26 3.22
C VAL A 13 5.20 9.57 3.57
N VAL A 14 6.16 9.52 2.64
CA VAL A 14 7.49 8.94 2.88
C VAL A 14 8.32 9.81 3.81
N GLY A 15 8.35 11.12 3.58
CA GLY A 15 9.11 12.05 4.41
C GLY A 15 8.60 12.09 5.85
N LEU A 16 7.28 12.13 6.03
CA LEU A 16 6.65 12.05 7.35
C LEU A 16 6.94 10.71 8.05
N ALA A 17 6.85 9.59 7.34
CA ALA A 17 7.19 8.27 7.90
C ALA A 17 8.67 8.17 8.31
N VAL A 18 9.58 8.75 7.53
CA VAL A 18 11.01 8.84 7.86
C VAL A 18 11.24 9.74 9.06
N GLY A 19 10.65 10.94 9.09
CA GLY A 19 10.74 11.87 10.21
C GLY A 19 10.29 11.23 11.50
N ARG A 20 9.14 10.55 11.47
CA ARG A 20 8.60 9.79 12.60
C ARG A 20 9.56 8.72 13.09
N ALA A 21 10.17 7.97 12.16
CA ALA A 21 11.11 6.92 12.53
C ALA A 21 12.40 7.46 13.18
N LEU A 22 12.80 8.68 12.85
CA LEU A 22 13.94 9.37 13.46
C LEU A 22 13.57 9.96 14.83
N ALA A 23 12.43 10.65 14.93
CA ALA A 23 11.90 11.18 16.19
C ALA A 23 11.71 10.08 17.24
N ARG A 24 11.15 8.93 16.85
CA ARG A 24 10.99 7.76 17.74
C ARG A 24 12.31 7.12 18.20
N LYS A 25 13.43 7.44 17.56
CA LYS A 25 14.78 7.06 18.02
C LYS A 25 15.38 8.09 18.99
N GLY A 26 14.65 9.15 19.31
CA GLY A 26 15.09 10.23 20.21
C GLY A 26 15.93 11.31 19.52
N LEU A 27 15.93 11.36 18.18
CA LEU A 27 16.65 12.38 17.42
C LEU A 27 15.79 13.64 17.28
N GLU A 28 16.35 14.81 17.57
CA GLU A 28 15.74 16.10 17.26
C GLU A 28 15.58 16.23 15.74
N THR A 29 14.34 16.08 15.27
CA THR A 29 14.03 15.91 13.84
C THR A 29 13.21 17.08 13.32
N LEU A 30 13.68 17.71 12.25
CA LEU A 30 12.97 18.76 11.54
C LEU A 30 12.51 18.24 10.17
N VAL A 31 11.22 18.33 9.87
CA VAL A 31 10.67 18.06 8.54
C VAL A 31 10.39 19.39 7.84
N LEU A 32 11.02 19.61 6.69
CA LEU A 32 10.86 20.82 5.89
C LEU A 32 10.01 20.53 4.66
N GLU A 33 9.00 21.35 4.40
CA GLU A 33 8.18 21.30 3.20
C GLU A 33 8.23 22.66 2.52
N ARG A 34 8.30 22.66 1.19
CA ARG A 34 8.30 23.90 0.39
C ARG A 34 6.88 24.44 0.18
N GLU A 35 5.88 23.56 0.23
CA GLU A 35 4.47 23.91 0.10
C GLU A 35 3.86 24.31 1.46
N ASP A 36 2.71 24.99 1.43
CA ASP A 36 2.05 25.51 2.65
C ASP A 36 1.40 24.44 3.54
N ALA A 37 1.33 23.19 3.06
CA ALA A 37 0.73 22.07 3.77
C ALA A 37 1.43 20.75 3.44
N ILE A 38 1.28 19.77 4.33
CA ILE A 38 1.80 18.42 4.12
C ILE A 38 1.09 17.72 2.96
N GLY A 39 1.78 16.79 2.30
CA GLY A 39 1.14 15.81 1.43
C GLY A 39 0.54 16.35 0.13
N THR A 40 0.77 17.61 -0.23
CA THR A 40 0.16 18.26 -1.42
C THR A 40 0.69 17.75 -2.76
N GLY A 41 1.82 17.04 -2.78
CA GLY A 41 2.43 16.45 -3.97
C GLY A 41 1.81 15.11 -4.41
N ILE A 42 2.65 14.14 -4.79
CA ILE A 42 2.19 12.81 -5.27
C ILE A 42 1.38 12.07 -4.20
N SER A 43 1.65 12.32 -2.91
CA SER A 43 0.93 11.68 -1.80
C SER A 43 -0.57 11.99 -1.75
N SER A 44 -1.04 13.08 -2.37
CA SER A 44 -2.48 13.40 -2.51
C SER A 44 -3.08 13.00 -3.88
N HIS A 45 -2.25 12.53 -4.82
CA HIS A 45 -2.65 12.22 -6.20
C HIS A 45 -2.32 10.76 -6.56
N ASN A 46 -2.91 9.84 -5.82
CA ASN A 46 -2.76 8.40 -6.05
C ASN A 46 -4.07 7.66 -5.78
N SER A 47 -4.12 6.37 -6.07
CA SER A 47 -5.34 5.56 -5.92
C SER A 47 -5.62 5.12 -4.48
N GLU A 48 -4.76 5.48 -3.53
CA GLU A 48 -4.90 5.15 -2.11
C GLU A 48 -4.91 3.64 -1.79
N VAL A 49 -4.41 2.82 -2.73
CA VAL A 49 -4.42 1.37 -2.61
C VAL A 49 -3.32 0.89 -1.68
N ILE A 50 -3.70 0.14 -0.65
CA ILE A 50 -2.79 -0.73 0.09
C ILE A 50 -2.54 -1.98 -0.77
N HIS A 51 -1.42 -2.01 -1.47
CA HIS A 51 -1.07 -3.11 -2.36
C HIS A 51 -0.67 -4.38 -1.59
N ALA A 52 -1.14 -5.55 -2.06
CA ALA A 52 -0.76 -6.83 -1.46
C ALA A 52 0.68 -7.29 -1.77
N GLY A 53 1.29 -6.85 -2.89
CA GLY A 53 2.67 -7.21 -3.26
C GLY A 53 2.83 -8.19 -4.44
N LEU A 54 1.75 -8.54 -5.15
CA LEU A 54 1.78 -9.63 -6.14
C LEU A 54 2.49 -9.33 -7.49
N TYR A 55 2.68 -8.07 -7.88
CA TYR A 55 3.18 -7.73 -9.22
C TYR A 55 4.70 -7.62 -9.32
N TYR A 56 5.38 -7.32 -8.21
CA TYR A 56 6.78 -6.89 -8.22
C TYR A 56 7.74 -8.05 -8.44
N ALA A 57 8.89 -7.76 -9.05
CA ALA A 57 9.95 -8.73 -9.24
C ALA A 57 10.39 -9.32 -7.88
N PRO A 58 10.44 -10.67 -7.72
CA PRO A 58 10.89 -11.29 -6.48
C PRO A 58 12.27 -10.82 -6.04
N GLY A 59 12.44 -10.65 -4.73
CA GLY A 59 13.68 -10.14 -4.12
C GLY A 59 13.90 -8.62 -4.23
N SER A 60 13.14 -7.92 -5.08
CA SER A 60 13.25 -6.46 -5.21
C SER A 60 12.84 -5.72 -3.94
N LEU A 61 13.36 -4.49 -3.75
CA LEU A 61 12.94 -3.62 -2.65
C LEU A 61 11.42 -3.38 -2.66
N LYS A 62 10.82 -3.19 -3.83
CA LYS A 62 9.36 -3.02 -3.95
C LYS A 62 8.60 -4.24 -3.44
N ALA A 63 9.03 -5.45 -3.78
CA ALA A 63 8.40 -6.68 -3.27
C ALA A 63 8.50 -6.76 -1.74
N ARG A 64 9.72 -6.65 -1.20
CA ARG A 64 9.96 -6.78 0.25
C ARG A 64 9.25 -5.70 1.06
N LEU A 65 9.44 -4.43 0.68
CA LEU A 65 8.88 -3.29 1.41
C LEU A 65 7.36 -3.19 1.26
N CYS A 66 6.77 -3.62 0.14
CA CYS A 66 5.32 -3.64 0.00
C CYS A 66 4.69 -4.67 0.95
N VAL A 67 5.22 -5.89 1.01
CA VAL A 67 4.64 -6.96 1.85
C VAL A 67 4.82 -6.65 3.34
N GLN A 68 6.02 -6.22 3.74
CA GLN A 68 6.28 -5.77 5.11
C GLN A 68 5.46 -4.52 5.46
N GLY A 69 5.50 -3.51 4.58
CA GLY A 69 4.84 -2.23 4.78
C GLY A 69 3.31 -2.35 4.83
N ARG A 70 2.71 -3.25 4.05
CA ARG A 70 1.27 -3.54 4.13
C ARG A 70 0.84 -3.94 5.54
N ALA A 71 1.56 -4.86 6.18
CA ALA A 71 1.22 -5.31 7.53
C ALA A 71 1.35 -4.16 8.53
N GLN A 72 2.49 -3.47 8.51
CA GLN A 72 2.75 -2.31 9.37
C GLN A 72 1.73 -1.18 9.18
N LEU A 73 1.29 -0.94 7.94
CA LEU A 73 0.31 0.08 7.63
C LEU A 73 -1.07 -0.26 8.18
N TYR A 74 -1.53 -1.51 8.03
CA TYR A 74 -2.80 -1.92 8.65
C TYR A 74 -2.75 -1.78 10.18
N ASP A 75 -1.65 -2.20 10.81
CA ASP A 75 -1.48 -2.07 12.26
C ASP A 75 -1.45 -0.59 12.69
N PHE A 76 -0.74 0.26 11.93
CA PHE A 76 -0.69 1.70 12.16
C PHE A 76 -2.08 2.34 12.04
N CYS A 77 -2.80 2.04 10.96
CA CYS A 77 -4.13 2.61 10.76
C CYS A 77 -5.12 2.18 11.86
N ALA A 78 -5.07 0.91 12.27
CA ALA A 78 -5.91 0.42 13.37
C ALA A 78 -5.60 1.10 14.71
N SER A 79 -4.32 1.31 15.02
CA SER A 79 -3.88 1.92 16.28
C SER A 79 -4.11 3.43 16.37
N HIS A 80 -4.09 4.14 15.23
CA HIS A 80 -4.23 5.60 15.18
C HIS A 80 -5.61 6.06 14.70
N GLY A 81 -6.54 5.11 14.46
CA GLY A 81 -7.88 5.43 13.97
C GLY A 81 -7.90 6.01 12.54
N VAL A 82 -6.87 5.74 11.73
CA VAL A 82 -6.84 6.17 10.32
C VAL A 82 -7.85 5.35 9.55
N ALA A 83 -8.74 6.02 8.80
CA ALA A 83 -9.74 5.35 7.98
C ALA A 83 -9.06 4.45 6.94
N HIS A 84 -9.43 3.17 6.93
CA HIS A 84 -8.91 2.19 5.99
C HIS A 84 -9.89 1.04 5.82
N ARG A 85 -9.79 0.32 4.70
CA ARG A 85 -10.64 -0.84 4.43
C ARG A 85 -9.88 -1.90 3.66
N ARG A 86 -9.86 -3.12 4.19
CA ARG A 86 -9.36 -4.31 3.48
C ARG A 86 -10.46 -4.87 2.57
N CYS A 87 -10.73 -4.16 1.48
CA CYS A 87 -11.81 -4.50 0.55
C CYS A 87 -11.45 -5.59 -0.47
N GLY A 88 -10.21 -6.07 -0.47
CA GLY A 88 -9.71 -6.98 -1.49
C GLY A 88 -9.51 -6.31 -2.85
N LYS A 89 -9.06 -7.11 -3.82
CA LYS A 89 -8.90 -6.71 -5.22
C LYS A 89 -9.07 -7.92 -6.13
N LEU A 90 -9.79 -7.76 -7.24
CA LEU A 90 -9.82 -8.71 -8.34
C LEU A 90 -8.84 -8.26 -9.43
N VAL A 91 -7.94 -9.16 -9.84
CA VAL A 91 -7.19 -9.05 -11.09
C VAL A 91 -7.88 -9.92 -12.10
N VAL A 92 -8.35 -9.34 -13.20
CA VAL A 92 -9.24 -10.04 -14.14
C VAL A 92 -8.53 -10.31 -15.46
N ALA A 93 -8.75 -11.49 -16.02
CA ALA A 93 -8.43 -11.80 -17.41
C ALA A 93 -9.65 -11.46 -18.27
N THR A 94 -9.49 -10.58 -19.25
CA THR A 94 -10.57 -10.16 -20.17
C THR A 94 -10.51 -10.87 -21.52
N SER A 95 -9.58 -11.81 -21.69
CA SER A 95 -9.49 -12.69 -22.85
C SER A 95 -8.85 -14.03 -22.47
N PRO A 96 -9.10 -15.11 -23.23
CA PRO A 96 -8.54 -16.43 -22.93
C PRO A 96 -7.00 -16.43 -22.83
N ALA A 97 -6.33 -15.59 -23.63
CA ALA A 97 -4.87 -15.46 -23.62
C ALA A 97 -4.29 -14.88 -22.32
N GLN A 98 -5.10 -14.19 -21.50
CA GLN A 98 -4.65 -13.61 -20.23
C GLN A 98 -4.82 -14.56 -19.03
N VAL A 99 -5.57 -15.66 -19.19
CA VAL A 99 -5.91 -16.58 -18.09
C VAL A 99 -4.65 -17.20 -17.47
N GLU A 100 -3.71 -17.67 -18.29
CA GLU A 100 -2.44 -18.23 -17.79
C GLU A 100 -1.63 -17.20 -16.99
N GLY A 101 -1.71 -15.92 -17.36
CA GLY A 101 -1.07 -14.83 -16.65
C GLY A 101 -1.52 -14.68 -15.20
N LEU A 102 -2.76 -15.08 -14.86
CA LEU A 102 -3.25 -15.07 -13.48
C LEU A 102 -2.53 -16.10 -12.61
N ALA A 103 -2.28 -17.31 -13.14
CA ALA A 103 -1.54 -18.35 -12.42
C ALA A 103 -0.07 -17.95 -12.21
N GLN A 104 0.58 -17.38 -13.23
CA GLN A 104 1.94 -16.84 -13.11
C GLN A 104 2.01 -15.71 -12.08
N LEU A 105 0.98 -14.86 -12.02
CA LEU A 105 0.89 -13.77 -11.05
C LEU A 105 0.67 -14.30 -9.63
N ALA A 106 -0.12 -15.36 -9.45
CA ALA A 106 -0.29 -16.04 -8.17
C ALA A 106 1.04 -16.64 -7.67
N GLN A 107 1.79 -17.32 -8.54
CA GLN A 107 3.12 -17.86 -8.22
C GLN A 107 4.11 -16.75 -7.84
N ARG A 108 4.11 -15.63 -8.57
CA ARG A 108 4.92 -14.45 -8.22
C ARG A 108 4.52 -13.87 -6.86
N GLY A 109 3.22 -13.78 -6.58
CA GLY A 109 2.70 -13.37 -5.29
C GLY A 109 3.24 -14.26 -4.17
N ALA A 110 3.15 -15.58 -4.32
CA ALA A 110 3.69 -16.53 -3.36
C ALA A 110 5.20 -16.35 -3.15
N ALA A 111 5.98 -16.17 -4.23
CA ALA A 111 7.42 -15.88 -4.15
C ALA A 111 7.73 -14.55 -3.41
N ASN A 112 6.79 -13.61 -3.38
CA ASN A 112 6.90 -12.37 -2.61
C ASN A 112 6.39 -12.50 -1.17
N GLY A 113 5.81 -13.65 -0.77
CA GLY A 113 5.19 -13.86 0.55
C GLY A 113 3.70 -13.52 0.61
N VAL A 114 3.02 -13.40 -0.53
CA VAL A 114 1.58 -13.17 -0.65
C VAL A 114 0.88 -14.51 -0.87
N ASN A 115 0.56 -15.19 0.24
CA ASN A 115 0.06 -16.57 0.23
C ASN A 115 -1.48 -16.68 0.31
N ASP A 116 -2.19 -15.54 0.28
CA ASP A 116 -3.64 -15.46 0.42
C ASP A 116 -4.38 -15.28 -0.91
N LEU A 117 -3.66 -15.36 -2.05
CA LEU A 117 -4.27 -15.20 -3.38
C LEU A 117 -5.12 -16.41 -3.75
N GLN A 118 -6.25 -16.17 -4.40
CA GLN A 118 -7.20 -17.21 -4.80
C GLN A 118 -7.52 -17.07 -6.29
N LEU A 119 -7.23 -18.11 -7.06
CA LEU A 119 -7.70 -18.20 -8.44
C LEU A 119 -9.20 -18.48 -8.40
N LEU A 120 -9.97 -17.71 -9.17
CA LEU A 120 -11.41 -17.80 -9.24
C LEU A 120 -11.87 -18.17 -10.65
N SER A 121 -12.88 -19.03 -10.72
CA SER A 121 -13.67 -19.24 -11.93
C SER A 121 -14.50 -18.00 -12.27
N ILE A 122 -15.13 -18.01 -13.45
CA ILE A 122 -16.05 -16.92 -13.87
C ILE A 122 -17.24 -16.85 -12.92
N GLU A 123 -17.79 -17.99 -12.53
CA GLU A 123 -18.94 -18.08 -11.62
C GLU A 123 -18.60 -17.50 -10.25
N GLU A 124 -17.43 -17.83 -9.70
CA GLU A 124 -16.96 -17.29 -8.42
C GLU A 124 -16.71 -15.78 -8.50
N ALA A 125 -16.08 -15.30 -9.58
CA ALA A 125 -15.84 -13.87 -9.78
C ALA A 125 -17.16 -13.08 -9.92
N ARG A 126 -18.17 -13.65 -10.60
CA ARG A 126 -19.51 -13.05 -10.72
C ARG A 126 -20.34 -13.11 -9.45
N ALA A 127 -20.12 -14.13 -8.61
CA ALA A 127 -20.75 -14.19 -7.30
C ALA A 127 -20.27 -13.03 -6.39
N LEU A 128 -19.02 -12.60 -6.55
CA LEU A 128 -18.47 -11.41 -5.87
C LEU A 128 -18.92 -10.10 -6.54
N GLU A 129 -18.83 -10.02 -7.88
CA GLU A 129 -19.12 -8.83 -8.66
C GLU A 129 -20.09 -9.15 -9.82
N PRO A 130 -21.42 -9.07 -9.63
CA PRO A 130 -22.42 -9.58 -10.58
C PRO A 130 -22.39 -8.94 -11.98
N VAL A 131 -21.89 -7.72 -12.09
CA VAL A 131 -21.79 -6.98 -13.36
C VAL A 131 -20.45 -7.22 -14.07
N LEU A 132 -19.52 -7.96 -13.47
CA LEU A 132 -18.18 -8.19 -13.98
C LEU A 132 -18.19 -9.10 -15.22
N ARG A 133 -17.40 -8.70 -16.22
CA ARG A 133 -17.15 -9.47 -17.44
C ARG A 133 -15.67 -9.84 -17.49
N CYS A 134 -15.37 -11.12 -17.31
CA CYS A 134 -14.02 -11.68 -17.38
C CYS A 134 -14.08 -13.17 -17.76
N GLU A 135 -12.93 -13.71 -18.18
CA GLU A 135 -12.71 -15.13 -18.44
C GLU A 135 -12.24 -15.89 -17.20
N ALA A 136 -11.57 -15.20 -16.27
CA ALA A 136 -11.14 -15.70 -14.96
C ALA A 136 -10.69 -14.51 -14.10
N ALA A 137 -10.53 -14.73 -12.79
CA ALA A 137 -9.99 -13.73 -11.89
C ALA A 137 -9.00 -14.30 -10.88
N LEU A 138 -8.16 -13.43 -10.33
CA LEU A 138 -7.32 -13.68 -9.18
C LEU A 138 -7.73 -12.71 -8.07
N LEU A 139 -8.30 -13.25 -6.99
CA LEU A 139 -8.64 -12.49 -5.81
C LEU A 139 -7.41 -12.29 -4.94
N SER A 140 -7.22 -11.05 -4.50
CA SER A 140 -6.22 -10.62 -3.52
C SER A 140 -6.92 -10.05 -2.28
N PRO A 141 -7.25 -10.90 -1.28
CA PRO A 141 -8.05 -10.49 -0.11
C PRO A 141 -7.37 -9.44 0.75
N SER A 142 -6.04 -9.47 0.86
CA SER A 142 -5.26 -8.50 1.65
C SER A 142 -5.07 -7.13 1.01
N SER A 143 -5.45 -6.94 -0.25
CA SER A 143 -5.47 -5.60 -0.86
C SER A 143 -6.54 -4.74 -0.17
N GLY A 144 -6.32 -3.42 -0.13
CA GLY A 144 -7.27 -2.51 0.49
C GLY A 144 -7.06 -1.07 0.07
N ILE A 145 -7.67 -0.16 0.81
CA ILE A 145 -7.57 1.29 0.63
C ILE A 145 -7.33 1.97 1.98
N VAL A 146 -6.72 3.16 1.95
CA VAL A 146 -6.43 3.98 3.13
C VAL A 146 -6.75 5.45 2.84
N ASP A 147 -7.28 6.19 3.81
CA ASP A 147 -7.28 7.64 3.75
C ASP A 147 -5.83 8.15 3.87
N SER A 148 -5.25 8.52 2.73
CA SER A 148 -3.85 8.95 2.66
C SER A 148 -3.60 10.26 3.40
N HIS A 149 -4.59 11.16 3.45
CA HIS A 149 -4.47 12.41 4.18
C HIS A 149 -4.54 12.16 5.69
N GLY A 150 -5.51 11.35 6.14
CA GLY A 150 -5.59 10.89 7.52
C GLY A 150 -4.32 10.15 7.99
N LEU A 151 -3.72 9.32 7.12
CA LEU A 151 -2.43 8.68 7.37
C LEU A 151 -1.31 9.71 7.57
N MET A 152 -1.21 10.71 6.69
CA MET A 152 -0.18 11.74 6.79
C MET A 152 -0.35 12.63 8.03
N LEU A 153 -1.58 12.98 8.41
CA LEU A 153 -1.86 13.69 9.65
C LEU A 153 -1.47 12.88 10.88
N ALA A 154 -1.80 11.58 10.90
CA ALA A 154 -1.39 10.69 12.00
C ALA A 154 0.14 10.55 12.09
N LEU A 155 0.84 10.46 10.95
CA LEU A 155 2.31 10.45 10.93
C LEU A 155 2.91 11.77 11.42
N GLN A 156 2.30 12.90 11.07
CA GLN A 156 2.73 14.23 11.52
C GLN A 156 2.53 14.40 13.04
N GLY A 157 1.44 13.87 13.60
CA GLY A 157 1.19 13.91 15.05
C GLY A 157 2.18 13.11 15.90
N ASP A 158 2.90 12.17 15.26
CA ASP A 158 3.94 11.33 15.88
C ASP A 158 5.38 11.90 15.68
N LEU A 159 5.52 13.09 15.10
CA LEU A 159 6.81 13.79 14.96
C LEU A 159 7.23 14.51 16.23
#